data_AF-A0A3C0Z8X1-F1
#
_entry.id   AF-A0A3C0Z8X1-F1
#
_cell.length_a   1.000
_cell.length_b   1.000
_cell.length_c   1.000
_cell.angle_alpha   90.00
_cell.angle_beta   90.00
_cell.angle_gamma   90.00
#
_symmetry.space_group_name_H-M   'P 1'
#
loop_
_entity.id
_entity.type
_entity.pdbx_description
1 polymer ?
#
loop_
_entity_poly.entity_id
_entity_poly.type
_entity_poly.pdbx_seq_one_letter_code
_entity_poly.pdbx_strand_id
1 'polypeptide(L)'
;MFPSLPTDNLYKFVFVGCIFLIGFIVYYRTSKEEIIYKEHNNLTLEYIKNESRSKLLDKDNERFGKDLEFWENKKKISNYPKDSMRNVLDKHYLRTLNLRDTTLILIENLKFANKKLKDFEESKKWSELAIVILLIIINYSGFAWYNKVQKIQDQILKNEAILKENQVRELNKKSD
;
A
#
# COMPACT_ATOMS: atom_id res chain seq x y z
N MET A 1 -25.55 -0.42 -39.84
CA MET A 1 -24.49 -1.40 -40.19
C MET A 1 -23.20 -0.83 -39.60
N PHE A 2 -22.80 -1.26 -38.40
CA PHE A 2 -21.56 -0.75 -37.81
C PHE A 2 -20.39 -1.23 -38.68
N PRO A 3 -19.50 -0.34 -39.14
CA PRO A 3 -18.34 -0.76 -39.92
C PRO A 3 -17.54 -1.73 -39.06
N SER A 4 -17.27 -2.92 -39.60
CA SER A 4 -16.44 -3.91 -38.95
C SER A 4 -15.03 -3.34 -38.83
N LEU A 5 -14.72 -2.72 -37.68
CA LEU A 5 -13.35 -2.59 -37.21
C LEU A 5 -12.68 -3.95 -37.43
N PRO A 6 -11.42 -4.01 -37.90
CA PRO A 6 -10.72 -5.26 -38.07
C PRO A 6 -10.73 -5.97 -36.71
N THR A 7 -11.60 -6.97 -36.57
CA THR A 7 -11.90 -7.65 -35.32
C THR A 7 -10.66 -8.35 -34.77
N ASP A 8 -9.69 -8.63 -35.64
CA ASP A 8 -8.36 -9.12 -35.29
C ASP A 8 -7.59 -8.16 -34.35
N ASN A 9 -7.56 -6.86 -34.67
CA ASN A 9 -6.85 -5.89 -33.85
C ASN A 9 -7.55 -5.64 -32.51
N LEU A 10 -8.87 -5.81 -32.45
CA LEU A 10 -9.64 -5.63 -31.22
C LEU A 10 -9.26 -6.66 -30.15
N TYR A 11 -9.21 -7.96 -30.51
CA TYR A 11 -8.89 -8.99 -29.53
C TYR A 11 -7.45 -8.89 -29.00
N LYS A 12 -6.48 -8.59 -29.88
CA LYS A 12 -5.09 -8.32 -29.50
C LYS A 12 -4.97 -7.11 -28.57
N PHE A 13 -5.65 -6.02 -28.90
CA PHE A 13 -5.64 -4.80 -28.09
C PHE A 13 -6.25 -5.03 -26.72
N VAL A 14 -7.40 -5.73 -26.64
CA VAL A 14 -8.03 -6.08 -25.36
C VAL A 14 -7.10 -6.97 -24.52
N PHE A 15 -6.49 -7.98 -25.13
CA PHE A 15 -5.56 -8.89 -24.44
C PHE A 15 -4.37 -8.14 -23.83
N VAL A 16 -3.65 -7.35 -24.64
CA VAL A 16 -2.48 -6.57 -24.18
C VAL A 16 -2.90 -5.48 -23.19
N GLY A 17 -4.02 -4.81 -23.45
CA GLY A 17 -4.57 -3.78 -22.57
C GLY A 17 -4.91 -4.32 -21.19
N CYS A 18 -5.48 -5.52 -21.07
CA CYS A 18 -5.76 -6.13 -19.78
C CYS A 18 -4.48 -6.48 -19.02
N ILE A 19 -3.44 -7.00 -19.71
CA ILE A 19 -2.13 -7.27 -19.08
C ILE A 19 -1.54 -5.97 -18.51
N PHE A 20 -1.57 -4.90 -19.29
CA PHE A 20 -1.09 -3.59 -18.85
C PHE A 20 -1.89 -3.06 -17.64
N LEU A 21 -3.22 -3.16 -17.68
CA LEU A 21 -4.08 -2.75 -16.57
C LEU A 21 -3.82 -3.56 -15.30
N ILE A 22 -3.60 -4.87 -15.39
CA ILE A 22 -3.22 -5.70 -14.23
C ILE A 22 -1.90 -5.19 -13.65
N GLY A 23 -0.89 -4.98 -14.50
CA GLY A 23 0.40 -4.43 -14.06
C GLY A 23 0.24 -3.08 -13.36
N PHE A 24 -0.58 -2.19 -13.92
CA PHE A 24 -0.88 -0.89 -13.34
C PHE A 24 -1.59 -0.99 -11.98
N ILE A 25 -2.60 -1.86 -11.86
CA ILE A 25 -3.33 -2.09 -10.59
C ILE A 25 -2.36 -2.60 -9.52
N VAL A 26 -1.53 -3.60 -9.86
CA VAL A 26 -0.55 -4.18 -8.92
C VAL A 26 0.46 -3.12 -8.49
N TYR A 27 1.03 -2.37 -9.44
CA TYR A 27 2.00 -1.32 -9.15
C TYR A 27 1.43 -0.23 -8.24
N TYR A 28 0.24 0.29 -8.57
CA TYR A 28 -0.43 1.32 -7.77
C TYR A 28 -0.75 0.82 -6.37
N ARG A 29 -1.23 -0.43 -6.25
CA ARG A 29 -1.54 -1.07 -4.97
C ARG A 29 -0.31 -1.16 -4.09
N THR A 30 0.78 -1.75 -4.59
CA THR A 30 2.02 -1.95 -3.81
C THR A 30 2.63 -0.62 -3.38
N SER A 31 2.66 0.38 -4.27
CA SER A 31 3.20 1.70 -3.95
C SER A 31 2.38 2.41 -2.86
N LYS A 32 1.05 2.30 -2.92
CA LYS A 32 0.15 2.89 -1.92
C LYS A 32 0.20 2.15 -0.58
N GLU A 33 0.33 0.83 -0.62
CA GLU A 33 0.48 -0.04 0.55
C GLU A 33 1.68 0.40 1.40
N GLU A 34 2.85 0.56 0.77
CA GLU A 34 4.08 0.97 1.45
C GLU A 34 3.92 2.31 2.18
N ILE A 35 3.33 3.31 1.51
CA ILE A 35 3.14 4.65 2.08
C ILE A 35 2.22 4.61 3.30
N ILE A 36 1.08 3.93 3.20
CA ILE A 36 0.08 3.88 4.27
C ILE A 36 0.62 3.13 5.48
N TYR A 37 1.25 1.97 5.28
CA TYR A 37 1.84 1.20 6.39
C TYR A 37 3.00 1.95 7.04
N LYS A 38 3.83 2.65 6.27
CA LYS A 38 4.92 3.46 6.82
C LYS A 38 4.40 4.64 7.66
N GLU A 39 3.38 5.36 7.16
CA GLU A 39 2.72 6.45 7.91
C GLU A 39 2.12 5.92 9.22
N HIS A 40 1.37 4.81 9.15
CA HIS A 40 0.74 4.19 10.31
C HIS A 40 1.76 3.72 11.35
N ASN A 41 2.79 2.97 10.94
CA ASN A 41 3.81 2.45 11.84
C ASN A 41 4.59 3.59 12.53
N ASN A 42 4.93 4.65 11.80
CA ASN A 42 5.61 5.81 12.38
C ASN A 42 4.77 6.47 13.47
N LEU A 43 3.48 6.68 13.21
CA LEU A 43 2.55 7.25 14.20
C LEU A 43 2.38 6.32 15.41
N THR A 44 2.31 5.01 15.20
CA THR A 44 2.21 4.03 16.29
C THR A 44 3.47 4.05 17.16
N LEU A 45 4.66 4.07 16.56
CA LEU A 45 5.92 4.16 17.29
C LEU A 45 6.04 5.47 18.07
N GLU A 46 5.64 6.59 17.46
CA GLU A 46 5.66 7.89 18.13
C GLU A 46 4.69 7.94 19.32
N TYR A 47 3.49 7.38 19.15
CA TYR A 47 2.52 7.22 20.23
C TYR A 47 3.08 6.39 21.38
N ILE A 48 3.65 5.20 21.11
CA ILE A 48 4.23 4.31 22.15
C ILE A 48 5.37 5.02 22.90
N LYS A 49 6.21 5.75 22.18
CA LYS A 49 7.32 6.51 22.76
C LYS A 49 6.82 7.62 23.68
N ASN A 50 5.80 8.37 23.26
CA ASN A 50 5.22 9.44 24.05
C ASN A 50 4.44 8.92 25.26
N GLU A 51 3.68 7.84 25.11
CA GLU A 51 2.97 7.18 26.21
C GLU A 51 3.96 6.71 27.29
N SER A 52 5.05 6.07 26.88
CA SER A 52 6.11 5.59 27.78
C SER A 52 6.78 6.74 28.52
N ARG A 53 7.03 7.87 27.82
CA ARG A 53 7.60 9.08 28.41
C ARG A 53 6.65 9.76 29.39
N SER A 54 5.35 9.80 29.09
CA SER A 54 4.33 10.32 30.01
C SER A 54 4.32 9.50 31.29
N LYS A 55 4.27 8.16 31.19
CA LYS A 55 4.29 7.25 32.35
C LYS A 55 5.53 7.42 33.24
N LEU A 56 6.69 7.67 32.64
CA LEU A 56 7.92 7.96 33.40
C LEU A 56 7.83 9.29 34.15
N LEU A 57 7.34 10.35 33.49
CA LEU A 57 7.18 11.65 34.12
C LEU A 57 6.12 11.65 35.22
N ASP A 58 5.05 10.87 35.07
CA ASP A 58 4.05 10.70 36.11
C ASP A 58 4.65 10.05 37.37
N LYS A 59 5.51 9.04 37.20
CA LYS A 59 6.27 8.43 38.31
C LYS A 59 7.24 9.39 38.96
N ASP A 60 7.95 10.20 38.16
CA ASP A 60 8.86 11.22 38.68
C ASP A 60 8.09 12.28 39.47
N ASN A 61 6.95 12.75 38.96
CA ASN A 61 6.07 13.69 39.66
C ASN A 61 5.58 13.14 41.00
N GLU A 62 5.17 11.88 41.03
CA GLU A 62 4.75 11.21 42.27
C GLU A 62 5.90 11.14 43.28
N ARG A 63 7.11 10.81 42.83
CA ARG A 63 8.31 10.76 43.68
C ARG A 63 8.67 12.13 44.22
N PHE A 64 8.73 13.15 43.37
CA PHE A 64 9.04 14.52 43.80
C PHE A 64 7.97 15.08 44.75
N GLY A 65 6.69 14.75 44.54
CA GLY A 65 5.61 15.11 45.45
C GLY A 65 5.79 14.49 46.84
N LYS A 66 6.11 13.19 46.92
CA LYS A 66 6.40 12.49 48.19
C LYS A 66 7.63 13.07 48.89
N ASP A 67 8.69 13.35 48.14
CA ASP A 67 9.90 13.95 48.71
C ASP A 67 9.59 15.35 49.27
N LEU A 68 8.84 16.19 48.54
CA LEU A 68 8.41 17.51 49.00
C LEU A 68 7.59 17.42 50.30
N GLU A 69 6.59 16.53 50.34
CA GLU A 69 5.74 16.31 51.52
C GLU A 69 6.56 15.84 52.73
N PHE A 70 7.51 14.92 52.53
CA PHE A 70 8.43 14.47 53.58
C PHE A 70 9.24 15.63 54.17
N TRP A 71 9.77 16.51 53.32
CA TRP A 71 10.52 17.69 53.77
C TRP A 71 9.62 18.74 54.44
N GLU A 72 8.39 18.94 53.97
CA GLU A 72 7.42 19.85 54.60
C GLU A 72 7.02 19.37 56.00
N ASN A 73 6.86 18.05 56.19
CA ASN A 73 6.54 17.44 57.48
C ASN A 73 7.74 17.41 58.44
N LYS A 74 8.98 17.30 57.93
CA LYS A 74 10.21 17.53 58.72
C LYS A 74 10.44 19.02 58.92
N LYS A 75 9.72 19.63 59.86
CA LYS A 75 9.77 21.05 60.33
C LYS A 75 11.15 21.67 60.67
N LYS A 76 12.31 21.09 60.31
CA LYS A 76 13.61 21.40 60.94
C LYS A 76 14.83 21.56 60.02
N ILE A 77 14.69 21.78 58.71
CA ILE A 77 15.86 22.05 57.85
C ILE A 77 15.69 23.41 57.17
N SER A 78 16.28 24.44 57.78
CA SER A 78 16.22 25.84 57.33
C SER A 78 16.92 26.11 56.00
N ASN A 79 17.67 25.12 55.47
CA ASN A 79 18.53 25.30 54.29
C ASN A 79 18.07 24.48 53.06
N TYR A 80 16.85 23.95 53.05
CA TYR A 80 16.36 23.20 51.89
C TYR A 80 15.77 24.17 50.85
N PRO A 81 16.15 24.09 49.55
CA PRO A 81 15.70 25.05 48.55
C PRO A 81 14.28 24.69 48.08
N LYS A 82 13.31 24.93 48.98
CA LYS A 82 11.89 24.60 48.80
C LYS A 82 11.31 25.20 47.52
N ASP A 83 11.68 26.43 47.22
CA ASP A 83 11.25 27.13 45.99
C ASP A 83 11.87 26.50 44.74
N SER A 84 13.12 26.03 44.82
CA SER A 84 13.74 25.31 43.71
C SER A 84 13.03 23.98 43.43
N MET A 85 12.58 23.27 44.48
CA MET A 85 11.90 21.99 44.32
C MET A 85 10.47 22.18 43.80
N ARG A 86 9.76 23.23 44.24
CA ARG A 86 8.47 23.63 43.65
C ARG A 86 8.60 24.03 42.18
N ASN A 87 9.61 24.83 41.83
CA ASN A 87 9.87 25.21 40.44
C ASN A 87 10.15 23.99 39.54
N VAL A 88 10.88 22.98 40.06
CA VAL A 88 11.12 21.72 39.33
C VAL A 88 9.83 20.93 39.17
N LEU A 89 9.02 20.83 40.22
CA LEU A 89 7.72 20.14 40.19
C LEU A 89 6.77 20.79 39.18
N ASP A 90 6.63 22.13 39.22
CA ASP A 90 5.78 22.89 38.29
C ASP A 90 6.25 22.73 36.84
N LYS A 91 7.57 22.77 36.60
CA LYS A 91 8.13 22.54 35.27
C LYS A 91 7.88 21.12 34.76
N HIS A 92 7.98 20.11 35.63
CA HIS A 92 7.66 18.73 35.26
C HIS A 92 6.16 18.55 35.02
N TYR A 93 5.31 19.15 35.84
CA TYR A 93 3.86 19.13 35.66
C TYR A 93 3.44 19.75 34.31
N LEU A 94 3.96 20.93 33.97
CA LEU A 94 3.75 21.56 32.66
C LEU A 94 4.23 20.67 31.51
N ARG A 95 5.36 19.98 31.68
CA ARG A 95 5.88 19.05 30.69
C ARG A 95 4.98 17.84 30.49
N THR A 96 4.40 17.31 31.57
CA THR A 96 3.40 16.23 31.52
C THR A 96 2.14 16.68 30.79
N LEU A 97 1.63 17.89 31.08
CA LEU A 97 0.47 18.45 30.37
C LEU A 97 0.72 18.58 28.86
N ASN A 98 1.85 19.16 28.45
CA ASN A 98 2.20 19.29 27.04
C ASN A 98 2.33 17.93 26.32
N LEU A 99 2.86 16.91 27.01
CA LEU A 99 2.93 15.56 26.47
C LEU A 99 1.56 14.91 26.35
N ARG A 100 0.64 15.19 27.27
CA ARG A 100 -0.74 14.72 27.19
C ARG A 100 -1.45 15.33 25.98
N ASP A 101 -1.30 16.63 25.74
CA ASP A 101 -1.87 17.29 24.56
C ASP A 101 -1.28 16.71 23.26
N THR A 102 0.04 16.51 23.23
CA THR A 102 0.71 15.84 22.09
C THR A 102 0.17 14.42 21.88
N THR A 103 -0.09 13.69 22.97
CA THR A 103 -0.64 12.33 22.89
C THR A 103 -2.07 12.32 22.36
N LEU A 104 -2.90 13.30 22.73
CA LEU A 104 -4.25 13.45 22.19
C LEU A 104 -4.22 13.69 20.66
N ILE A 105 -3.32 14.56 20.19
CA ILE A 105 -3.12 14.81 18.76
C ILE A 105 -2.68 13.52 18.05
N LEU A 106 -1.75 12.76 18.63
CA LEU A 106 -1.30 11.48 18.07
C LEU A 106 -2.41 10.44 18.02
N ILE A 107 -3.30 10.40 19.02
CA ILE A 107 -4.47 9.52 19.01
C ILE A 107 -5.41 9.88 17.86
N GLU A 108 -5.66 11.18 17.62
CA GLU A 108 -6.48 11.62 16.49
C GLU A 108 -5.84 11.26 15.14
N ASN A 109 -4.54 11.51 14.99
CA ASN A 109 -3.79 11.12 13.80
C ASN A 109 -3.81 9.60 13.57
N LEU A 110 -3.70 8.80 14.63
CA LEU A 110 -3.82 7.34 14.56
C LEU A 110 -5.23 6.91 14.16
N LYS A 111 -6.29 7.56 14.66
CA LYS A 111 -7.66 7.27 14.21
C LYS A 111 -7.81 7.53 12.71
N PHE A 112 -7.25 8.63 12.22
CA PHE A 112 -7.27 8.96 10.79
C PHE A 112 -6.45 7.96 9.95
N ALA A 113 -5.25 7.60 10.41
CA ALA A 113 -4.40 6.58 9.77
C ALA A 113 -5.08 5.20 9.74
N ASN A 114 -5.73 4.79 10.84
CA ASN A 114 -6.51 3.55 10.89
C ASN A 114 -7.68 3.58 9.92
N LYS A 115 -8.35 4.71 9.77
CA LYS A 115 -9.42 4.88 8.78
C LYS A 115 -8.87 4.73 7.35
N LYS A 116 -7.77 5.42 7.02
CA LYS A 116 -7.08 5.27 5.73
C LYS A 116 -6.69 3.82 5.46
N LEU A 117 -6.18 3.11 6.46
CA LEU A 117 -5.79 1.71 6.35
C LEU A 117 -7.00 0.81 6.05
N LYS A 118 -8.11 1.02 6.76
CA LYS A 118 -9.37 0.29 6.51
C LYS A 118 -9.92 0.56 5.10
N ASP A 119 -9.95 1.83 4.69
CA ASP A 119 -10.40 2.23 3.36
C ASP A 119 -9.49 1.60 2.28
N PHE A 120 -8.18 1.52 2.56
CA PHE A 120 -7.23 0.84 1.68
C PHE A 120 -7.46 -0.67 1.60
N GLU A 121 -7.67 -1.35 2.73
CA GLU A 121 -8.01 -2.79 2.78
C GLU A 121 -9.30 -3.11 2.02
N GLU A 122 -10.30 -2.23 2.09
CA GLU A 122 -11.51 -2.37 1.30
C GLU A 122 -11.23 -2.19 -0.20
N SER A 123 -10.46 -1.16 -0.57
CA SER A 123 -10.04 -0.95 -1.97
C SER A 123 -9.22 -2.11 -2.53
N LYS A 124 -8.44 -2.80 -1.68
CA LYS A 124 -7.65 -3.99 -2.04
C LYS A 124 -8.56 -5.12 -2.52
N LYS A 125 -9.67 -5.40 -1.83
CA LYS A 125 -10.66 -6.40 -2.24
C LYS A 125 -11.26 -6.10 -3.61
N TRP A 126 -11.61 -4.84 -3.86
CA TRP A 126 -12.11 -4.40 -5.17
C TRP A 126 -11.06 -4.54 -6.27
N SER A 127 -9.79 -4.23 -5.97
CA SER A 127 -8.68 -4.41 -6.91
C SER A 127 -8.43 -5.88 -7.24
N GLU A 128 -8.56 -6.79 -6.26
CA GLU A 128 -8.42 -8.24 -6.45
C GLU A 128 -9.55 -8.79 -7.33
N LEU A 129 -10.80 -8.36 -7.07
CA LEU A 129 -11.93 -8.71 -7.91
C LEU A 129 -11.75 -8.21 -9.36
N ALA A 130 -11.27 -6.97 -9.53
CA ALA A 130 -10.98 -6.43 -10.85
C ALA A 130 -9.91 -7.24 -11.60
N ILE A 131 -8.84 -7.69 -10.91
CA ILE A 131 -7.82 -8.56 -11.49
C ILE A 131 -8.44 -9.88 -11.96
N VAL A 132 -9.29 -10.52 -11.15
CA VAL A 132 -9.98 -11.77 -11.52
C VAL A 132 -10.82 -11.57 -12.79
N ILE A 133 -11.58 -10.48 -12.88
CA ILE A 133 -12.37 -10.15 -14.06
C ILE A 133 -11.47 -9.95 -15.29
N LEU A 134 -10.37 -9.20 -15.14
CA LEU A 134 -9.41 -8.99 -16.23
C LEU A 134 -8.78 -10.30 -16.72
N LEU A 135 -8.48 -11.24 -15.81
CA LEU A 135 -7.98 -12.57 -16.18
C LEU A 135 -9.00 -13.35 -17.00
N ILE A 136 -10.28 -13.29 -16.67
CA ILE A 136 -11.35 -13.91 -17.46
C ILE A 136 -11.40 -13.29 -18.87
N ILE A 137 -11.30 -11.96 -18.97
CA ILE A 137 -11.29 -11.23 -20.25
C ILE A 137 -10.06 -11.60 -21.08
N ILE A 138 -8.88 -11.70 -20.47
CA ILE A 138 -7.63 -12.15 -21.11
C ILE A 138 -7.81 -13.54 -21.72
N ASN A 139 -8.35 -14.49 -20.96
CA ASN A 139 -8.59 -15.85 -21.45
C ASN A 139 -9.58 -15.85 -22.61
N TYR A 140 -10.70 -15.13 -22.49
CA TYR A 140 -11.71 -15.05 -23.55
C TYR A 140 -11.17 -14.39 -24.81
N SER A 141 -10.46 -13.26 -24.68
CA SER A 141 -9.88 -12.54 -25.82
C SER A 141 -8.78 -13.33 -26.52
N GLY A 142 -7.91 -14.01 -25.77
CA GLY A 142 -6.90 -14.91 -26.31
C GLY A 142 -7.52 -16.10 -27.06
N PHE A 143 -8.55 -16.72 -26.47
CA PHE A 143 -9.29 -17.83 -27.10
C PHE A 143 -10.03 -17.39 -28.37
N ALA A 144 -10.69 -16.24 -28.34
CA ALA A 144 -11.41 -15.68 -29.49
C ALA A 144 -10.44 -15.31 -30.61
N TRP A 145 -9.32 -14.68 -30.27
CA TRP A 145 -8.26 -14.35 -31.22
C TRP A 145 -7.71 -15.60 -31.91
N TYR A 146 -7.34 -16.61 -31.13
CA TYR A 146 -6.77 -17.85 -31.65
C TYR A 146 -7.74 -18.55 -32.62
N ASN A 147 -8.99 -18.74 -32.21
CA ASN A 147 -9.95 -19.50 -33.01
C ASN A 147 -10.45 -18.77 -34.25
N LYS A 148 -10.63 -17.45 -34.17
CA LYS A 148 -11.21 -16.68 -35.29
C LYS A 148 -10.17 -16.17 -36.27
N VAL A 149 -8.95 -15.91 -35.81
CA VAL A 149 -7.92 -15.27 -36.64
C VAL A 149 -6.73 -16.19 -36.81
N GLN A 150 -6.05 -16.54 -35.71
CA GLN A 150 -4.76 -17.22 -35.79
C GLN A 150 -4.88 -18.57 -36.51
N LYS A 151 -5.89 -19.36 -36.18
CA LYS A 151 -6.13 -20.66 -36.81
C LYS A 151 -6.31 -20.57 -38.33
N ILE A 152 -6.98 -19.51 -38.82
CA ILE A 152 -7.18 -19.30 -40.26
C ILE A 152 -5.87 -18.84 -40.91
N GLN A 153 -5.16 -17.91 -40.27
CA GLN A 153 -3.85 -17.44 -40.73
C GLN A 153 -2.83 -18.60 -40.83
N ASP A 154 -2.79 -19.47 -39.82
CA ASP A 154 -1.92 -20.64 -39.80
C ASP A 154 -2.25 -21.64 -40.91
N GLN A 155 -3.54 -21.84 -41.21
CA GLN A 155 -3.97 -22.69 -42.33
C GLN A 155 -3.55 -22.13 -43.69
N ILE A 156 -3.70 -20.82 -43.89
CA ILE A 156 -3.27 -20.15 -45.13
C ILE A 156 -1.77 -20.30 -45.30
N LEU A 157 -0.98 -19.99 -44.27
CA LEU A 157 0.48 -20.10 -44.31
C LEU A 157 0.94 -21.54 -44.59
N LYS A 158 0.26 -22.54 -44.00
CA LYS A 158 0.55 -23.96 -44.27
C LYS A 158 0.28 -24.34 -45.72
N ASN A 159 -0.85 -23.89 -46.29
CA ASN A 159 -1.19 -24.17 -47.69
C ASN A 159 -0.22 -23.48 -48.66
N GLU A 160 0.18 -22.24 -48.37
CA GLU A 160 1.18 -21.52 -49.16
C GLU A 160 2.55 -22.20 -49.12
N ALA A 161 2.97 -22.72 -47.97
CA ALA A 161 4.21 -23.46 -47.84
C ALA A 161 4.21 -24.75 -48.69
N ILE A 162 3.11 -25.50 -48.66
CA ILE A 162 2.94 -26.72 -49.48
C ILE A 162 2.97 -26.38 -50.98
N LEU A 163 2.28 -25.32 -51.39
CA LEU A 163 2.27 -24.85 -52.79
C LEU A 163 3.68 -24.48 -53.27
N LYS A 164 4.42 -23.71 -52.48
CA LYS A 164 5.81 -23.35 -52.80
C LYS A 164 6.72 -24.58 -52.89
N GLU A 165 6.57 -25.53 -51.98
CA GLU A 165 7.36 -26.77 -52.01
C GLU A 165 7.08 -27.59 -53.28
N ASN A 166 5.81 -27.70 -53.68
CA ASN A 166 5.43 -28.39 -54.92
C ASN A 166 5.99 -27.68 -56.17
N GLN A 167 5.96 -26.36 -56.22
CA GLN A 167 6.53 -25.58 -57.32
C GLN A 167 8.04 -25.81 -57.45
N VAL A 168 8.78 -25.80 -56.33
CA VAL A 168 10.23 -26.09 -56.32
C VAL A 168 10.51 -27.51 -56.79
N ARG A 169 9.71 -28.50 -56.35
CA ARG A 169 9.84 -29.89 -56.80
C ARG A 169 9.59 -30.04 -58.31
N GLU A 170 8.61 -29.34 -58.86
CA GLU A 170 8.33 -29.37 -60.30
C GLU A 170 9.44 -28.71 -61.13
N LEU A 171 10.05 -27.63 -60.62
CA LEU A 171 11.19 -26.99 -61.28
C LEU A 171 12.40 -27.92 -61.31
N ASN A 172 12.71 -28.60 -60.20
CA ASN A 172 13.83 -29.54 -60.14
C ASN A 172 13.63 -30.78 -61.04
N LYS A 173 12.39 -31.26 -61.21
CA LYS A 173 12.09 -32.37 -62.15
C LYS A 173 12.28 -32.00 -63.62
N LYS A 174 12.24 -30.71 -63.97
CA LYS A 174 12.43 -30.23 -65.35
C LYS A 174 13.89 -29.96 -65.69
N SER A 175 14.77 -29.92 -64.70
CA SER A 175 16.21 -29.66 -64.89
C SER A 175 17.06 -30.93 -65.03
N ASP A 176 16.48 -32.10 -64.79
CA ASP A 176 17.09 -33.42 -65.00
C ASP A 176 16.59 -34.04 -66.32
#